data_AF-A0A1G1GI79-F1
#
_entry.id   AF-A0A1G1GI79-F1
#
_cell.length_a   1.000
_cell.length_b   1.000
_cell.length_c   1.000
_cell.angle_alpha   90.00
_cell.angle_beta   90.00
_cell.angle_gamma   90.00
#
_symmetry.space_group_name_H-M   'P 1'
#
loop_
_entity.id
_entity.type
_entity.pdbx_description
1 polymer ?
#
loop_
_entity_poly.entity_id
_entity_poly.type
_entity_poly.pdbx_seq_one_letter_code
_entity_poly.pdbx_strand_id
1 'polypeptide(L)'
;MTRKVLIVLFIALMFCGWNSGPEAATIYVRDNYNTIQDAIDSALAGDTVIVREGEYPENIKVTKPLTIKSEKGPDKTIVKAAKSGEPVFYISEMKNAAIIGFTAKESSIAGIYLNKADNIELKNNKTPQNRNGIFLYSSNDNILTNNNSNENDLTGIYLESSHNNTLEKNEANSNKEKGIFLNASNNNNLIHNIASRNEWNGITLWVSNNNRVEKNEVMRNTYSIVLSGSMGNVLNENHTWTNLYIILPIILIYIGVIMFFIQRKIFSLFYSEI
;
A
#
# COMPACT_ATOMS: atom_id res chain seq x y z
N MET A 1 63.96 49.61 -30.62
CA MET A 1 63.72 49.55 -29.16
C MET A 1 62.23 49.30 -28.93
N THR A 2 61.92 48.42 -27.97
CA THR A 2 60.62 48.18 -27.29
C THR A 2 59.45 47.53 -28.05
N ARG A 3 59.31 46.20 -27.79
CA ARG A 3 58.10 45.47 -27.31
C ARG A 3 56.90 45.35 -28.30
N LYS A 4 56.13 44.26 -28.43
CA LYS A 4 55.87 43.00 -27.71
C LYS A 4 54.91 42.17 -28.61
N VAL A 5 55.13 40.87 -28.84
CA VAL A 5 54.39 39.70 -28.27
C VAL A 5 53.17 39.21 -29.07
N LEU A 6 53.28 37.95 -29.50
CA LEU A 6 52.27 36.89 -29.69
C LEU A 6 50.83 37.27 -30.05
N ILE A 7 50.44 36.90 -31.28
CA ILE A 7 49.05 36.60 -31.65
C ILE A 7 48.82 35.12 -31.32
N VAL A 8 48.04 34.83 -30.28
CA VAL A 8 47.57 33.48 -29.93
C VAL A 8 46.06 33.43 -30.19
N LEU A 9 45.66 32.37 -30.89
CA LEU A 9 44.28 31.88 -31.11
C LEU A 9 43.34 32.18 -29.95
N PHE A 10 42.15 32.72 -30.21
CA PHE A 10 40.97 32.55 -29.34
C PHE A 10 39.66 32.87 -30.07
N ILE A 11 39.23 32.00 -31.00
CA ILE A 11 37.80 31.90 -31.38
C ILE A 11 37.45 30.43 -31.64
N ALA A 12 37.27 29.68 -30.57
CA ALA A 12 36.45 28.47 -30.52
C ALA A 12 36.04 28.27 -29.06
N LEU A 13 34.76 27.97 -28.82
CA LEU A 13 34.08 27.77 -27.53
C LEU A 13 33.27 28.95 -26.99
N MET A 14 32.17 29.28 -27.66
CA MET A 14 30.93 29.67 -26.98
C MET A 14 29.77 29.13 -27.80
N PHE A 15 29.42 27.85 -27.60
CA PHE A 15 28.06 27.32 -27.77
C PHE A 15 28.03 25.88 -27.23
N CYS A 16 28.46 25.69 -25.99
CA CYS A 16 27.87 24.66 -25.16
C CYS A 16 26.75 25.35 -24.39
N GLY A 17 25.63 25.57 -25.10
CA GLY A 17 24.38 25.93 -24.45
C GLY A 17 24.05 24.81 -23.48
N TRP A 18 24.20 25.13 -22.20
CA TRP A 18 23.73 24.34 -21.08
C TRP A 18 22.23 24.07 -21.29
N ASN A 19 21.88 22.94 -21.88
CA ASN A 19 20.55 22.37 -21.73
C ASN A 19 20.51 21.69 -20.35
N SER A 20 20.65 22.46 -19.29
CA SER A 20 20.01 22.07 -18.04
C SER A 20 18.53 22.33 -18.26
N GLY A 21 17.76 21.28 -18.57
CA GLY A 21 16.31 21.35 -18.40
C GLY A 21 16.01 21.85 -16.99
N PRO A 22 14.82 22.43 -16.74
CA PRO A 22 14.48 22.93 -15.41
C PRO A 22 14.76 21.85 -14.38
N GLU A 23 15.66 22.13 -13.45
CA GLU A 23 15.96 21.24 -12.33
C GLU A 23 14.69 21.11 -11.51
N ALA A 24 14.32 19.88 -11.13
CA ALA A 24 13.12 19.63 -10.35
C ALA A 24 13.13 20.47 -9.08
N ALA A 25 12.15 21.35 -8.94
CA ALA A 25 12.07 22.26 -7.81
C ALA A 25 11.57 21.54 -6.56
N THR A 26 12.00 22.01 -5.39
CA THR A 26 11.44 21.59 -4.10
C THR A 26 10.52 22.67 -3.56
N ILE A 27 9.26 22.32 -3.33
CA ILE A 27 8.20 23.19 -2.85
C ILE A 27 7.80 22.77 -1.43
N TYR A 28 7.65 23.73 -0.52
CA TYR A 28 7.27 23.47 0.87
C TYR A 28 5.87 23.98 1.19
N VAL A 29 5.00 23.08 1.64
CA VAL A 29 3.69 23.43 2.20
C VAL A 29 3.88 23.99 3.62
N ARG A 30 3.13 25.04 3.97
CA ARG A 30 3.24 25.91 5.16
C ARG A 30 4.34 26.97 5.15
N ASP A 31 5.31 26.88 4.25
CA ASP A 31 6.30 27.95 4.07
C ASP A 31 5.76 28.96 3.04
N ASN A 32 5.34 28.48 1.87
CA ASN A 32 4.86 29.32 0.76
C ASN A 32 3.39 29.06 0.37
N TYR A 33 2.78 28.01 0.90
CA TYR A 33 1.43 27.56 0.55
C TYR A 33 0.64 27.17 1.79
N ASN A 34 -0.62 27.60 1.87
CA ASN A 34 -1.48 27.28 3.01
C ASN A 34 -2.08 25.87 2.95
N THR A 35 -2.22 25.32 1.74
CA THR A 35 -2.80 23.99 1.49
C THR A 35 -1.85 23.13 0.68
N ILE A 36 -2.04 21.80 0.75
CA ILE A 36 -1.28 20.86 -0.08
C ILE A 36 -1.68 21.02 -1.55
N GLN A 37 -2.98 21.22 -1.82
CA GLN A 37 -3.46 21.38 -3.20
C GLN A 37 -2.88 22.62 -3.89
N ASP A 38 -2.78 23.77 -3.24
CA ASP A 38 -2.21 24.98 -3.85
C ASP A 38 -0.73 24.79 -4.25
N ALA A 39 0.03 24.06 -3.42
CA ALA A 39 1.42 23.72 -3.71
C ALA A 39 1.52 22.78 -4.93
N ILE A 40 0.64 21.77 -5.00
CA ILE A 40 0.54 20.88 -6.15
C ILE A 40 0.15 21.66 -7.41
N ASP A 41 -0.84 22.53 -7.33
CA ASP A 41 -1.33 23.32 -8.47
C ASP A 41 -0.23 24.22 -9.04
N SER A 42 0.64 24.76 -8.17
CA SER A 42 1.78 25.59 -8.57
C SER A 42 3.00 24.81 -9.07
N ALA A 43 3.15 23.54 -8.68
CA ALA A 43 4.30 22.72 -9.03
C ALA A 43 4.36 22.38 -10.53
N LEU A 44 5.56 22.23 -11.08
CA LEU A 44 5.78 21.70 -12.42
C LEU A 44 5.99 20.18 -12.40
N ALA A 45 5.78 19.55 -13.55
CA ALA A 45 6.04 18.13 -13.73
C ALA A 45 7.50 17.79 -13.33
N GLY A 46 7.67 16.81 -12.46
CA GLY A 46 8.96 16.38 -11.91
C GLY A 46 9.31 16.99 -10.55
N ASP A 47 8.60 18.04 -10.11
CA ASP A 47 8.89 18.71 -8.84
C ASP A 47 8.61 17.82 -7.63
N THR A 48 9.23 18.19 -6.51
CA THR A 48 9.00 17.59 -5.20
C THR A 48 8.23 18.55 -4.30
N VAL A 49 7.08 18.11 -3.80
CA VAL A 49 6.28 18.82 -2.79
C VAL A 49 6.53 18.20 -1.42
N ILE A 50 7.20 18.94 -0.54
CA ILE A 50 7.46 18.57 0.86
C ILE A 50 6.37 19.17 1.74
N VAL A 51 5.66 18.30 2.47
CA VAL A 51 4.57 18.69 3.36
C VAL A 51 5.04 18.64 4.81
N ARG A 52 5.01 19.80 5.48
CA ARG A 52 5.33 19.93 6.91
C ARG A 52 4.29 19.20 7.75
N GLU A 53 4.67 18.87 8.98
CA GLU A 53 3.75 18.26 9.94
C GLU A 53 2.49 19.12 10.15
N GLY A 54 1.36 18.45 10.36
CA GLY A 54 0.07 19.10 10.45
C GLY A 54 -1.10 18.17 10.14
N GLU A 55 -2.29 18.70 10.41
CA GLU A 55 -3.55 18.14 9.94
C GLU A 55 -4.08 19.01 8.80
N TYR A 56 -4.46 18.37 7.70
CA TYR A 56 -4.89 18.99 6.46
C TYR A 56 -6.28 18.43 6.08
N PRO A 57 -7.37 19.17 6.34
CA PRO A 57 -8.70 18.79 5.89
C PRO A 57 -8.84 19.13 4.40
N GLU A 58 -8.45 18.20 3.53
CA GLU A 58 -8.38 18.38 2.08
C GLU A 58 -8.75 17.08 1.33
N ASN A 59 -9.12 17.22 0.05
CA ASN A 59 -9.17 16.12 -0.90
C ASN A 59 -8.20 16.46 -2.03
N ILE A 60 -7.07 15.77 -2.08
CA ILE A 60 -5.92 16.09 -2.93
C ILE A 60 -6.06 15.43 -4.29
N LYS A 61 -5.95 16.24 -5.34
CA LYS A 61 -5.95 15.78 -6.74
C LYS A 61 -4.56 15.94 -7.33
N VAL A 62 -4.01 14.84 -7.82
CA VAL A 62 -2.68 14.79 -8.44
C VAL A 62 -2.85 14.41 -9.90
N THR A 63 -2.63 15.39 -10.78
CA THR A 63 -2.86 15.27 -12.23
C THR A 63 -1.58 15.43 -13.05
N LYS A 64 -0.43 15.56 -12.38
CA LYS A 64 0.89 15.72 -12.99
C LYS A 64 1.93 14.92 -12.20
N PRO A 65 3.02 14.47 -12.86
CA PRO A 65 4.06 13.66 -12.23
C PRO A 65 4.77 14.48 -11.15
N LEU A 66 4.58 14.14 -9.88
CA LEU A 66 5.15 14.84 -8.74
C LEU A 66 5.61 13.83 -7.69
N THR A 67 6.66 14.18 -6.95
CA THR A 67 6.97 13.51 -5.68
C THR A 67 6.35 14.31 -4.55
N ILE A 68 5.28 13.80 -3.94
CA ILE A 68 4.62 14.43 -2.80
C ILE A 68 5.02 13.64 -1.56
N LYS A 69 5.68 14.29 -0.60
CA LYS A 69 6.28 13.62 0.54
C LYS A 69 6.08 14.39 1.83
N SER A 70 5.65 13.70 2.87
CA SER A 70 5.66 14.20 4.24
C SER A 70 7.09 14.36 4.74
N GLU A 71 7.37 15.50 5.39
CA GLU A 71 8.68 15.75 5.99
C GLU A 71 8.96 14.85 7.20
N LYS A 72 7.95 14.65 8.05
CA LYS A 72 8.09 13.98 9.36
C LYS A 72 7.43 12.61 9.42
N GLY A 73 6.95 12.10 8.29
CA GLY A 73 6.30 10.81 8.16
C GLY A 73 4.81 10.82 8.51
N PRO A 74 4.15 9.65 8.46
CA PRO A 74 2.69 9.54 8.46
C PRO A 74 2.06 9.91 9.81
N ASP A 75 2.80 9.73 10.91
CA ASP A 75 2.30 10.06 12.27
C ASP A 75 2.22 11.56 12.55
N LYS A 76 2.83 12.37 11.68
CA LYS A 76 2.94 13.83 11.83
C LYS A 76 2.22 14.60 10.74
N THR A 77 1.90 13.96 9.61
CA THR A 77 1.27 14.61 8.46
C THR A 77 0.00 13.86 8.10
N ILE A 78 -1.13 14.37 8.59
CA ILE A 78 -2.45 13.76 8.51
C ILE A 78 -3.28 14.54 7.50
N VAL A 79 -3.76 13.87 6.47
CA VAL A 79 -4.74 14.41 5.51
C VAL A 79 -6.08 13.73 5.80
N LYS A 80 -7.08 14.53 6.18
CA LYS A 80 -8.45 14.07 6.40
C LYS A 80 -9.30 14.49 5.22
N ALA A 81 -10.17 13.60 4.74
CA ALA A 81 -11.11 13.95 3.69
C ALA A 81 -11.97 15.15 4.12
N ALA A 82 -11.82 16.31 3.46
CA ALA A 82 -12.70 17.46 3.67
C ALA A 82 -14.15 17.13 3.27
N LYS A 83 -14.28 16.33 2.20
CA LYS A 83 -15.51 15.71 1.73
C LYS A 83 -15.32 14.20 1.79
N SER A 84 -16.04 13.54 2.70
CA SER A 84 -15.93 12.09 2.87
C SER A 84 -16.29 11.31 1.60
N GLY A 85 -17.22 11.82 0.78
CA GLY A 85 -17.62 11.23 -0.50
C GLY A 85 -16.57 11.28 -1.62
N GLU A 86 -15.39 11.84 -1.38
CA GLU A 86 -14.27 11.89 -2.32
C GLU A 86 -13.05 11.17 -1.70
N PRO A 87 -12.12 10.61 -2.51
CA PRO A 87 -10.85 10.07 -1.99
C PRO A 87 -10.02 11.16 -1.30
N VAL A 88 -9.16 10.77 -0.34
CA VAL A 88 -8.23 11.74 0.28
C VAL A 88 -7.12 12.12 -0.69
N PHE A 89 -6.47 11.14 -1.31
CA PHE A 89 -5.59 11.34 -2.46
C PHE A 89 -6.20 10.69 -3.69
N TYR A 90 -6.43 11.47 -4.73
CA TYR A 90 -6.91 11.01 -6.03
C TYR A 90 -5.86 11.28 -7.10
N ILE A 91 -5.25 10.21 -7.58
CA ILE A 91 -4.23 10.21 -8.62
C ILE A 91 -4.88 9.65 -9.87
N SER A 92 -4.93 10.44 -10.95
CA SER A 92 -5.65 10.02 -12.15
C SER A 92 -4.96 10.35 -13.45
N GLU A 93 -5.04 9.42 -14.40
CA GLU A 93 -4.66 9.60 -15.82
C GLU A 93 -3.22 10.10 -16.02
N MET A 94 -2.29 9.59 -15.22
CA MET A 94 -0.91 10.04 -15.24
C MET A 94 0.07 8.92 -14.89
N LYS A 95 1.37 9.19 -15.07
CA LYS A 95 2.44 8.25 -14.74
C LYS A 95 3.55 8.95 -14.00
N ASN A 96 4.38 8.18 -13.28
CA ASN A 96 5.62 8.66 -12.66
C ASN A 96 5.40 9.68 -11.54
N ALA A 97 4.74 9.27 -10.46
CA ALA A 97 4.58 10.08 -9.27
C ALA A 97 4.83 9.26 -8.01
N ALA A 98 5.01 9.94 -6.88
CA ALA A 98 5.19 9.29 -5.61
C ALA A 98 4.39 9.97 -4.51
N ILE A 99 3.71 9.18 -3.68
CA ILE A 99 3.02 9.64 -2.46
C ILE A 99 3.68 8.95 -1.28
N ILE A 100 4.33 9.73 -0.42
CA ILE A 100 5.23 9.19 0.60
C ILE A 100 4.94 9.75 1.99
N GLY A 101 4.65 8.87 2.94
CA GLY A 101 4.69 9.20 4.36
C GLY A 101 3.47 9.97 4.88
N PHE A 102 2.28 9.78 4.33
CA PHE A 102 1.06 10.46 4.81
C PHE A 102 0.15 9.51 5.59
N THR A 103 -0.60 10.04 6.56
CA THR A 103 -1.83 9.40 7.01
C THR A 103 -3.00 9.97 6.22
N ALA A 104 -3.75 9.16 5.49
CA ALA A 104 -4.92 9.56 4.69
C ALA A 104 -6.18 8.84 5.19
N LYS A 105 -7.14 9.57 5.75
CA LYS A 105 -8.28 8.97 6.45
C LYS A 105 -9.62 9.66 6.27
N GLU A 106 -10.67 8.97 6.71
CA GLU A 106 -12.06 9.45 6.81
C GLU A 106 -12.77 9.64 5.45
N SER A 107 -12.32 8.92 4.41
CA SER A 107 -13.02 8.85 3.11
C SER A 107 -13.96 7.65 3.02
N SER A 108 -15.20 7.87 2.56
CA SER A 108 -16.14 6.81 2.19
C SER A 108 -15.85 6.18 0.83
N ILE A 109 -14.78 6.60 0.14
CA ILE A 109 -14.31 6.01 -1.12
C ILE A 109 -12.97 5.29 -0.91
N ALA A 110 -11.90 6.07 -0.68
CA ALA A 110 -10.58 5.53 -0.41
C ALA A 110 -9.62 6.55 0.24
N GLY A 111 -8.66 6.05 1.02
CA GLY A 111 -7.54 6.88 1.51
C GLY A 111 -6.66 7.33 0.35
N ILE A 112 -6.18 6.39 -0.47
CA ILE A 112 -5.45 6.69 -1.70
C ILE A 112 -6.13 5.95 -2.86
N TYR A 113 -6.49 6.68 -3.92
CA TYR A 113 -7.09 6.12 -5.12
C TYR A 113 -6.23 6.43 -6.35
N LEU A 114 -5.70 5.38 -6.97
CA LEU A 114 -5.09 5.41 -8.31
C LEU A 114 -6.12 5.01 -9.37
N ASN A 115 -6.44 5.91 -10.30
CA ASN A 115 -7.37 5.66 -11.40
C ASN A 115 -6.68 5.88 -12.75
N LYS A 116 -6.41 4.80 -13.48
CA LYS A 116 -5.59 4.83 -14.71
C LYS A 116 -4.24 5.53 -14.48
N ALA A 117 -3.60 5.20 -13.36
CA ALA A 117 -2.32 5.77 -12.99
C ALA A 117 -1.25 4.68 -12.93
N ASP A 118 -0.20 4.83 -13.73
CA ASP A 118 0.83 3.79 -13.86
C ASP A 118 2.17 4.28 -13.28
N ASN A 119 3.02 3.35 -12.87
CA ASN A 119 4.35 3.67 -12.34
C ASN A 119 4.31 4.71 -11.20
N ILE A 120 3.41 4.49 -10.25
CA ILE A 120 3.26 5.29 -9.03
C ILE A 120 3.94 4.57 -7.86
N GLU A 121 4.76 5.29 -7.10
CA GLU A 121 5.31 4.83 -5.82
C GLU A 121 4.40 5.26 -4.66
N LEU A 122 3.81 4.31 -3.97
CA LEU A 122 3.14 4.54 -2.69
C LEU A 122 4.01 3.96 -1.57
N LYS A 123 4.51 4.82 -0.68
CA LYS A 123 5.49 4.39 0.33
C LYS A 123 5.25 4.96 1.70
N ASN A 124 5.33 4.09 2.72
CA ASN A 124 5.21 4.48 4.13
C ASN A 124 3.94 5.28 4.45
N ASN A 125 2.84 5.07 3.72
CA ASN A 125 1.56 5.73 4.00
C ASN A 125 0.74 4.92 5.00
N LYS A 126 -0.13 5.61 5.75
CA LYS A 126 -1.17 5.02 6.59
C LYS A 126 -2.53 5.38 6.01
N THR A 127 -3.42 4.43 5.79
CA THR A 127 -4.75 4.68 5.24
C THR A 127 -5.88 4.06 6.08
N PRO A 128 -6.06 4.47 7.36
CA PRO A 128 -7.09 3.92 8.24
C PRO A 128 -8.43 4.63 8.07
N GLN A 129 -9.51 4.01 8.55
CA GLN A 129 -10.85 4.63 8.64
C GLN A 129 -11.38 5.13 7.29
N ASN A 130 -11.10 4.41 6.20
CA ASN A 130 -11.69 4.66 4.89
C ASN A 130 -12.58 3.49 4.48
N ARG A 131 -13.36 3.64 3.41
CA ARG A 131 -14.01 2.48 2.78
C ARG A 131 -12.97 1.50 2.25
N ASN A 132 -12.08 1.96 1.39
CA ASN A 132 -10.88 1.23 1.01
C ASN A 132 -9.64 1.99 1.48
N GLY A 133 -8.61 1.35 2.01
CA GLY A 133 -7.41 2.10 2.38
C GLY A 133 -6.65 2.59 1.15
N ILE A 134 -6.24 1.65 0.29
CA ILE A 134 -5.62 1.93 -1.02
C ILE A 134 -6.42 1.23 -2.12
N PHE A 135 -6.83 1.97 -3.14
CA PHE A 135 -7.57 1.44 -4.29
C PHE A 135 -6.83 1.75 -5.59
N LEU A 136 -6.60 0.72 -6.41
CA LEU A 136 -6.05 0.81 -7.76
C LEU A 136 -7.12 0.35 -8.74
N TYR A 137 -7.48 1.21 -9.70
CA TYR A 137 -8.37 0.89 -10.79
C TYR A 137 -7.66 1.11 -12.12
N SER A 138 -7.57 0.07 -12.95
CA SER A 138 -6.88 0.10 -14.25
C SER A 138 -5.48 0.71 -14.18
N SER A 139 -4.75 0.43 -13.09
CA SER A 139 -3.50 1.11 -12.71
C SER A 139 -2.37 0.09 -12.63
N ASN A 140 -1.34 0.25 -13.45
CA ASN A 140 -0.35 -0.78 -13.70
C ASN A 140 1.06 -0.38 -13.28
N ASP A 141 1.92 -1.38 -13.11
CA ASP A 141 3.35 -1.17 -12.87
C ASP A 141 3.64 -0.29 -11.63
N ASN A 142 2.74 -0.27 -10.64
CA ASN A 142 2.88 0.50 -9.41
C ASN A 142 3.66 -0.25 -8.34
N ILE A 143 4.30 0.50 -7.46
CA ILE A 143 5.09 -0.03 -6.34
C ILE A 143 4.47 0.47 -5.03
N LEU A 144 3.94 -0.47 -4.24
CA LEU A 144 3.39 -0.22 -2.92
C LEU A 144 4.35 -0.85 -1.89
N THR A 145 5.04 -0.02 -1.11
CA THR A 145 6.02 -0.51 -0.13
C THR A 145 5.79 0.06 1.27
N ASN A 146 5.76 -0.81 2.28
CA ASN A 146 5.65 -0.43 3.69
C ASN A 146 4.42 0.46 3.99
N ASN A 147 3.32 0.31 3.25
CA ASN A 147 2.08 1.02 3.56
C ASN A 147 1.29 0.24 4.62
N ASN A 148 0.60 0.96 5.49
CA ASN A 148 -0.30 0.41 6.48
C ASN A 148 -1.73 0.81 6.15
N SER A 149 -2.49 -0.16 5.66
CA SER A 149 -3.85 -0.02 5.20
C SER A 149 -4.81 -0.79 6.11
N ASN A 150 -4.64 -0.61 7.42
CA ASN A 150 -5.41 -1.30 8.44
C ASN A 150 -6.73 -0.57 8.74
N GLU A 151 -7.68 -1.27 9.36
CA GLU A 151 -8.88 -0.67 9.98
C GLU A 151 -9.78 0.11 8.99
N ASN A 152 -10.01 -0.46 7.81
CA ASN A 152 -10.95 0.07 6.81
C ASN A 152 -12.29 -0.65 6.84
N ASP A 153 -13.34 0.07 6.41
CA ASP A 153 -14.72 -0.40 6.40
C ASP A 153 -15.01 -1.47 5.35
N LEU A 154 -14.11 -1.68 4.39
CA LEU A 154 -14.22 -2.72 3.37
C LEU A 154 -12.89 -3.44 3.18
N THR A 155 -12.04 -2.95 2.27
CA THR A 155 -10.78 -3.61 1.92
C THR A 155 -9.58 -2.75 2.30
N GLY A 156 -8.51 -3.36 2.79
CA GLY A 156 -7.25 -2.66 2.97
C GLY A 156 -6.70 -2.19 1.63
N ILE A 157 -6.16 -3.11 0.84
CA ILE A 157 -5.57 -2.81 -0.48
C ILE A 157 -6.40 -3.52 -1.56
N TYR A 158 -7.02 -2.75 -2.45
CA TYR A 158 -7.85 -3.26 -3.54
C TYR A 158 -7.25 -2.93 -4.91
N LEU A 159 -7.04 -3.95 -5.73
CA LEU A 159 -6.62 -3.85 -7.13
C LEU A 159 -7.75 -4.35 -8.03
N GLU A 160 -8.22 -3.50 -8.94
CA GLU A 160 -9.22 -3.82 -9.95
C GLU A 160 -8.65 -3.57 -11.34
N SER A 161 -8.63 -4.61 -12.19
CA SER A 161 -8.06 -4.55 -13.54
C SER A 161 -6.65 -3.95 -13.59
N SER A 162 -5.85 -4.24 -12.56
CA SER A 162 -4.57 -3.58 -12.30
C SER A 162 -3.43 -4.60 -12.33
N HIS A 163 -2.48 -4.40 -13.25
CA HIS A 163 -1.50 -5.41 -13.64
C HIS A 163 -0.07 -5.04 -13.27
N ASN A 164 0.78 -6.06 -13.14
CA ASN A 164 2.23 -5.89 -12.97
C ASN A 164 2.63 -5.04 -11.75
N ASN A 165 1.78 -4.93 -10.73
CA ASN A 165 2.08 -4.15 -9.54
C ASN A 165 2.92 -4.98 -8.55
N THR A 166 3.75 -4.30 -7.77
CA THR A 166 4.53 -4.90 -6.68
C THR A 166 4.04 -4.35 -5.35
N LEU A 167 3.53 -5.25 -4.51
CA LEU A 167 3.12 -4.98 -3.13
C LEU A 167 4.12 -5.67 -2.22
N GLU A 168 5.01 -4.89 -1.61
CA GLU A 168 6.04 -5.39 -0.70
C GLU A 168 5.88 -4.83 0.73
N LYS A 169 5.88 -5.71 1.74
CA LYS A 169 5.90 -5.31 3.16
C LYS A 169 4.74 -4.39 3.56
N ASN A 170 3.58 -4.51 2.91
CA ASN A 170 2.40 -3.75 3.31
C ASN A 170 1.62 -4.49 4.39
N GLU A 171 0.95 -3.72 5.24
CA GLU A 171 -0.01 -4.22 6.23
C GLU A 171 -1.43 -3.90 5.77
N ALA A 172 -2.32 -4.89 5.82
CA ALA A 172 -3.74 -4.76 5.53
C ALA A 172 -4.54 -5.58 6.54
N ASN A 173 -4.47 -5.17 7.80
CA ASN A 173 -5.02 -5.87 8.95
C ASN A 173 -6.34 -5.28 9.44
N SER A 174 -7.15 -6.09 10.11
CA SER A 174 -8.36 -5.61 10.81
C SER A 174 -9.34 -4.83 9.93
N ASN A 175 -9.43 -5.17 8.64
CA ASN A 175 -10.45 -4.61 7.75
C ASN A 175 -11.74 -5.43 7.84
N LYS A 176 -12.89 -4.76 7.67
CA LYS A 176 -14.21 -5.39 7.82
C LYS A 176 -14.56 -6.37 6.70
N GLU A 177 -13.82 -6.39 5.61
CA GLU A 177 -13.88 -7.48 4.64
C GLU A 177 -12.51 -8.12 4.39
N LYS A 178 -11.78 -7.61 3.40
CA LYS A 178 -10.59 -8.25 2.84
C LYS A 178 -9.34 -7.47 3.21
N GLY A 179 -8.24 -8.15 3.47
CA GLY A 179 -6.96 -7.48 3.63
C GLY A 179 -6.47 -6.94 2.28
N ILE A 180 -6.08 -7.85 1.39
CA ILE A 180 -5.63 -7.54 0.04
C ILE A 180 -6.55 -8.25 -0.96
N PHE A 181 -7.12 -7.50 -1.89
CA PHE A 181 -8.03 -8.03 -2.91
C PHE A 181 -7.56 -7.68 -4.31
N LEU A 182 -7.39 -8.70 -5.16
CA LEU A 182 -7.13 -8.59 -6.58
C LEU A 182 -8.36 -9.08 -7.34
N ASN A 183 -8.94 -8.21 -8.16
CA ASN A 183 -10.04 -8.51 -9.06
C ASN A 183 -9.61 -8.24 -10.50
N ALA A 184 -9.70 -9.25 -11.37
CA ALA A 184 -9.22 -9.17 -12.76
C ALA A 184 -7.78 -8.63 -12.88
N SER A 185 -6.92 -8.90 -11.90
CA SER A 185 -5.62 -8.25 -11.72
C SER A 185 -4.50 -9.28 -11.84
N ASN A 186 -3.84 -9.27 -13.00
CA ASN A 186 -2.85 -10.28 -13.40
C ASN A 186 -1.40 -9.83 -13.16
N ASN A 187 -0.49 -10.81 -13.05
CA ASN A 187 0.97 -10.62 -13.03
C ASN A 187 1.49 -9.72 -11.87
N ASN A 188 0.78 -9.66 -10.75
CA ASN A 188 1.21 -8.88 -9.58
C ASN A 188 2.10 -9.72 -8.66
N ASN A 189 3.00 -9.03 -7.95
CA ASN A 189 3.88 -9.61 -6.93
C ASN A 189 3.43 -9.13 -5.55
N LEU A 190 2.99 -10.05 -4.69
CA LEU A 190 2.63 -9.81 -3.30
C LEU A 190 3.68 -10.50 -2.42
N ILE A 191 4.62 -9.73 -1.88
CA ILE A 191 5.79 -10.25 -1.17
C ILE A 191 5.86 -9.67 0.25
N HIS A 192 6.02 -10.51 1.28
CA HIS A 192 6.18 -10.08 2.67
C HIS A 192 5.05 -9.20 3.22
N ASN A 193 3.83 -9.28 2.67
CA ASN A 193 2.70 -8.52 3.20
C ASN A 193 2.08 -9.23 4.40
N ILE A 194 1.43 -8.44 5.26
CA ILE A 194 0.67 -8.93 6.41
C ILE A 194 -0.79 -8.58 6.18
N ALA A 195 -1.66 -9.59 6.08
CA ALA A 195 -3.09 -9.42 5.82
C ALA A 195 -3.89 -10.26 6.82
N SER A 196 -3.84 -9.87 8.09
CA SER A 196 -4.30 -10.65 9.23
C SER A 196 -5.48 -9.99 9.95
N ARG A 197 -6.31 -10.80 10.62
CA ARG A 197 -7.46 -10.36 11.43
C ARG A 197 -8.51 -9.57 10.64
N ASN A 198 -8.60 -9.75 9.34
CA ASN A 198 -9.70 -9.23 8.55
C ASN A 198 -10.94 -10.10 8.80
N GLU A 199 -12.12 -9.49 8.86
CA GLU A 199 -13.36 -10.22 9.18
C GLU A 199 -13.69 -11.28 8.13
N TRP A 200 -13.22 -11.10 6.88
CA TRP A 200 -13.42 -12.04 5.79
C TRP A 200 -12.11 -12.70 5.34
N ASN A 201 -11.57 -12.31 4.19
CA ASN A 201 -10.40 -12.98 3.60
C ASN A 201 -9.14 -12.18 3.85
N GLY A 202 -8.03 -12.85 4.13
CA GLY A 202 -6.74 -12.16 4.21
C GLY A 202 -6.30 -11.66 2.83
N ILE A 203 -6.03 -12.57 1.91
CA ILE A 203 -5.67 -12.25 0.51
C ILE A 203 -6.66 -12.96 -0.43
N THR A 204 -7.26 -12.23 -1.36
CA THR A 204 -8.18 -12.79 -2.37
C THR A 204 -7.71 -12.48 -3.78
N LEU A 205 -7.65 -13.50 -4.64
CA LEU A 205 -7.40 -13.40 -6.07
C LEU A 205 -8.66 -13.88 -6.79
N TRP A 206 -9.36 -12.97 -7.45
CA TRP A 206 -10.59 -13.23 -8.21
C TRP A 206 -10.35 -12.94 -9.68
N VAL A 207 -10.50 -13.97 -10.52
CA VAL A 207 -10.21 -13.92 -11.97
C VAL A 207 -8.85 -13.26 -12.24
N SER A 208 -7.86 -13.58 -11.40
CA SER A 208 -6.57 -12.90 -11.31
C SER A 208 -5.46 -13.93 -11.51
N ASN A 209 -4.79 -13.86 -12.66
CA ASN A 209 -3.89 -14.90 -13.15
C ASN A 209 -2.42 -14.52 -13.00
N ASN A 210 -1.56 -15.54 -12.93
CA ASN A 210 -0.09 -15.39 -12.99
C ASN A 210 0.50 -14.46 -11.92
N ASN A 211 -0.15 -14.33 -10.76
CA ASN A 211 0.35 -13.57 -9.63
C ASN A 211 1.29 -14.42 -8.77
N ARG A 212 2.27 -13.77 -8.15
CA ARG A 212 3.17 -14.37 -7.16
C ARG A 212 2.79 -13.89 -5.78
N VAL A 213 2.34 -14.80 -4.92
CA VAL A 213 1.98 -14.52 -3.54
C VAL A 213 3.00 -15.26 -2.68
N GLU A 214 4.02 -14.55 -2.21
CA GLU A 214 5.19 -15.15 -1.56
C GLU A 214 5.49 -14.57 -0.19
N LYS A 215 5.78 -15.43 0.79
CA LYS A 215 6.26 -15.03 2.12
C LYS A 215 5.33 -14.06 2.86
N ASN A 216 4.03 -14.15 2.62
CA ASN A 216 3.04 -13.31 3.29
C ASN A 216 2.57 -13.94 4.60
N GLU A 217 2.24 -13.11 5.60
CA GLU A 217 1.61 -13.52 6.84
C GLU A 217 0.10 -13.24 6.78
N VAL A 218 -0.71 -14.30 6.76
CA VAL A 218 -2.14 -14.21 6.49
C VAL A 218 -2.91 -15.02 7.54
N MET A 219 -3.03 -14.45 8.74
CA MET A 219 -3.49 -15.16 9.92
C MET A 219 -4.79 -14.59 10.49
N ARG A 220 -5.58 -15.46 11.13
CA ARG A 220 -6.78 -15.10 11.90
C ARG A 220 -7.84 -14.35 11.09
N ASN A 221 -7.89 -14.61 9.79
CA ASN A 221 -9.00 -14.25 8.92
C ASN A 221 -10.03 -15.38 8.91
N THR A 222 -11.24 -15.14 8.37
CA THR A 222 -12.21 -16.22 8.10
C THR A 222 -11.64 -17.20 7.08
N TYR A 223 -11.10 -16.69 5.97
CA TYR A 223 -10.28 -17.46 5.03
C TYR A 223 -8.92 -16.78 4.84
N SER A 224 -7.85 -17.56 4.76
CA SER A 224 -6.50 -16.99 4.65
C SER A 224 -6.24 -16.44 3.24
N ILE A 225 -5.86 -17.32 2.30
CA ILE A 225 -5.64 -16.97 0.90
C ILE A 225 -6.71 -17.68 0.06
N VAL A 226 -7.45 -16.92 -0.77
CA VAL A 226 -8.55 -17.42 -1.60
C VAL A 226 -8.26 -17.16 -3.07
N LEU A 227 -8.35 -18.20 -3.90
CA LEU A 227 -8.25 -18.12 -5.36
C LEU A 227 -9.60 -18.53 -5.96
N SER A 228 -10.19 -17.67 -6.79
CA SER A 228 -11.45 -17.94 -7.49
C SER A 228 -11.30 -17.60 -8.96
N GLY A 229 -11.62 -18.54 -9.85
CA GLY A 229 -11.49 -18.35 -11.32
C GLY A 229 -10.09 -17.93 -11.77
N SER A 230 -9.06 -18.28 -11.01
CA SER A 230 -7.70 -17.73 -11.12
C SER A 230 -6.70 -18.84 -11.45
N MET A 231 -5.84 -18.63 -12.43
CA MET A 231 -4.92 -19.63 -12.99
C MET A 231 -3.46 -19.15 -12.96
N GLY A 232 -2.52 -20.10 -12.92
CA GLY A 232 -1.08 -19.81 -13.04
C GLY A 232 -0.46 -19.04 -11.86
N ASN A 233 -1.17 -18.90 -10.74
CA ASN A 233 -0.66 -18.20 -9.57
C ASN A 233 0.31 -19.08 -8.77
N VAL A 234 1.37 -18.47 -8.25
CA VAL A 234 2.38 -19.13 -7.41
C VAL A 234 2.18 -18.69 -5.97
N LEU A 235 1.93 -19.64 -5.07
CA LEU A 235 1.80 -19.41 -3.64
C LEU A 235 2.97 -20.10 -2.93
N ASN A 236 4.00 -19.35 -2.55
CA ASN A 236 5.20 -19.91 -1.93
C ASN A 236 5.46 -19.32 -0.53
N GLU A 237 5.86 -20.16 0.43
CA GLU A 237 6.31 -19.73 1.77
C GLU A 237 5.33 -18.81 2.54
N ASN A 238 4.02 -18.85 2.25
CA ASN A 238 3.04 -18.04 2.97
C ASN A 238 2.71 -18.68 4.32
N HIS A 239 2.76 -17.88 5.39
CA HIS A 239 2.35 -18.30 6.72
C HIS A 239 0.86 -18.03 6.90
N THR A 240 0.06 -19.10 6.87
CA THR A 240 -1.40 -19.02 6.98
C THR A 240 -1.90 -19.77 8.21
N TRP A 241 -2.85 -19.18 8.92
CA TRP A 241 -3.53 -19.84 10.04
C TRP A 241 -4.95 -19.28 10.14
N THR A 242 -5.98 -20.12 10.05
CA THR A 242 -7.39 -19.70 10.20
C THR A 242 -7.73 -19.46 11.67
N ASN A 243 -8.63 -18.51 11.96
CA ASN A 243 -8.92 -18.13 13.34
C ASN A 243 -9.17 -19.37 14.25
N LEU A 244 -8.30 -19.55 15.27
CA LEU A 244 -8.31 -20.71 16.16
C LEU A 244 -9.70 -20.90 16.78
N TYR A 245 -10.47 -19.83 17.00
CA TYR A 245 -11.84 -19.91 17.51
C TYR A 245 -12.77 -20.84 16.71
N ILE A 246 -12.51 -21.06 15.41
CA ILE A 246 -13.31 -21.98 14.59
C ILE A 246 -12.96 -23.45 14.92
N ILE A 247 -11.68 -23.77 15.14
CA ILE A 247 -11.22 -25.14 15.40
C ILE A 247 -11.04 -25.47 16.89
N LEU A 248 -11.01 -24.45 17.76
CA LEU A 248 -10.81 -24.59 19.19
C LEU A 248 -11.89 -25.45 19.84
N PRO A 249 -13.20 -25.33 19.53
CA PRO A 249 -14.21 -26.23 20.08
C PRO A 249 -13.94 -27.69 19.71
N ILE A 250 -13.52 -27.96 18.46
CA ILE A 250 -13.21 -29.30 17.97
C ILE A 250 -12.00 -29.88 18.70
N ILE A 251 -10.94 -29.07 18.87
CA ILE A 251 -9.74 -29.43 19.61
C ILE A 251 -10.07 -29.72 21.07
N LEU A 252 -10.89 -28.88 21.72
CA LEU A 252 -11.31 -29.06 23.12
C LEU A 252 -12.14 -30.33 23.30
N ILE A 253 -13.03 -30.67 22.35
CA ILE A 253 -13.77 -31.94 22.36
C ILE A 253 -12.81 -33.12 22.26
N TYR A 254 -11.85 -33.08 21.34
CA TYR A 254 -10.85 -34.15 21.19
C TYR A 254 -10.02 -34.34 22.45
N ILE A 255 -9.54 -33.24 23.06
CA ILE A 255 -8.82 -33.27 24.34
C ILE A 255 -9.71 -33.89 25.42
N GLY A 256 -10.98 -33.50 25.52
CA GLY A 256 -11.94 -34.06 26.47
C GLY A 256 -12.14 -35.58 26.30
N VAL A 257 -12.29 -36.06 25.06
CA VAL A 257 -12.43 -37.49 24.75
C VAL A 257 -11.16 -38.27 25.11
N ILE A 258 -9.98 -37.74 24.76
CA ILE A 258 -8.70 -38.36 25.12
C ILE A 258 -8.56 -38.44 26.65
N MET A 259 -8.87 -37.36 27.36
CA MET A 259 -8.84 -37.34 28.83
C MET A 259 -9.81 -38.35 29.44
N PHE A 260 -11.00 -38.52 28.89
CA PHE A 260 -11.97 -39.52 29.34
C PHE A 260 -11.41 -40.95 29.22
N PHE A 261 -10.79 -41.30 28.08
CA PHE A 261 -10.19 -42.63 27.91
C PHE A 261 -8.98 -42.86 28.81
N ILE A 262 -8.15 -41.84 29.02
CA ILE A 262 -7.03 -41.88 29.96
C ILE A 262 -7.56 -42.13 31.38
N GLN A 263 -8.54 -41.36 31.83
CA GLN A 263 -9.16 -41.53 33.14
C GLN A 263 -9.78 -42.92 33.28
N ARG A 264 -10.53 -43.40 32.29
CA ARG A 264 -11.14 -44.75 32.33
C ARG A 264 -10.09 -45.85 32.46
N LYS A 265 -8.97 -45.74 31.74
CA LYS A 265 -7.87 -46.70 31.81
C LYS A 265 -7.16 -46.65 33.16
N ILE A 266 -6.92 -45.45 33.70
CA ILE A 266 -6.37 -45.26 35.05
C ILE A 266 -7.29 -45.89 36.10
N PHE A 267 -8.60 -45.61 36.05
CA PHE A 267 -9.58 -46.23 36.95
C PHE A 267 -9.57 -47.76 36.87
N SER A 268 -9.50 -48.34 35.66
CA SER A 268 -9.44 -49.79 35.51
C SER A 268 -8.19 -50.43 36.13
N LEU A 269 -7.09 -49.69 36.28
CA LEU A 269 -5.87 -50.21 36.92
C LEU A 269 -5.97 -50.20 38.46
N PHE A 270 -6.76 -49.29 39.03
CA PHE A 270 -6.91 -49.18 40.49
C PHE A 270 -8.06 -50.01 41.06
N TYR A 271 -9.04 -50.38 40.23
CA TYR A 271 -10.28 -51.03 40.69
C TYR A 271 -10.50 -52.42 40.08
N SER A 272 -9.46 -53.05 39.50
CA SER A 272 -9.54 -54.40 38.92
C SER A 272 -9.25 -55.55 39.90
N GLU A 273 -9.00 -55.30 41.19
CA GLU A 273 -8.68 -56.32 42.19
C GLU A 273 -9.71 -56.42 43.35
N ILE A 274 -11.01 -56.32 43.04
CA ILE A 274 -12.08 -56.70 43.97
C ILE A 274 -13.04 -57.67 43.29
#